data_AF-A0A7W1YV43-F1
#
_entry.id   AF-A0A7W1YV43-F1
#
_cell.length_a   1.000
_cell.length_b   1.000
_cell.length_c   1.000
_cell.angle_alpha   90.00
_cell.angle_beta   90.00
_cell.angle_gamma   90.00
#
_symmetry.space_group_name_H-M   'P 1'
#
loop_
_entity.id
_entity.type
_entity.pdbx_description
1 polymer ?
#
loop_
_entity_poly.entity_id
_entity_poly.type
_entity_poly.pdbx_seq_one_letter_code
_entity_poly.pdbx_strand_id
1 'polypeptide(L)'
;MGPSTRRCRWPRRRSRDQARVLLHQATPAGGPPDAVLVEWVEGVSTLAVDRGHVEVGARLLGAAAELRSSIGVPIPVAERAGHDDHLTRARRVLGQHAWAAATAAGRSMALEEMLGCSRAQVAP
;
A
#
# COMPACT_ATOMS: atom_id res chain seq x y z
N MET A 1 15.49 -34.62 17.45
CA MET A 1 15.94 -34.28 16.08
C MET A 1 14.68 -33.97 15.27
N GLY A 2 14.40 -32.78 14.75
CA GLY A 2 15.10 -31.50 14.81
C GLY A 2 14.08 -30.36 15.01
N PRO A 3 14.52 -29.17 15.45
CA PRO A 3 13.61 -28.06 15.66
C PRO A 3 13.11 -27.54 14.31
N SER A 4 11.80 -27.53 14.19
CA SER A 4 11.01 -26.89 13.16
C SER A 4 11.56 -25.51 12.80
N THR A 5 11.80 -25.31 11.51
CA THR A 5 12.15 -24.03 10.90
C THR A 5 11.15 -22.98 11.36
N ARG A 6 11.62 -22.05 12.20
CA ARG A 6 10.94 -20.81 12.56
C ARG A 6 10.76 -20.01 11.27
N ARG A 7 9.63 -20.24 10.58
CA ARG A 7 9.16 -19.31 9.55
C ARG A 7 9.00 -17.98 10.26
N CYS A 8 9.75 -16.98 9.84
CA CYS A 8 9.60 -15.59 10.24
C CYS A 8 8.17 -15.15 9.90
N ARG A 9 7.24 -15.46 10.81
CA ARG A 9 5.84 -15.08 10.75
C ARG A 9 5.79 -13.66 11.27
N TRP A 10 6.21 -12.71 10.45
CA TRP A 10 6.00 -11.31 10.77
C TRP A 10 4.48 -11.10 10.93
N PRO A 11 4.00 -10.47 12.02
CA PRO A 11 2.59 -10.44 12.32
C PRO A 11 1.92 -9.37 11.46
N ARG A 12 0.89 -9.78 10.71
CA ARG A 12 -0.02 -8.97 9.87
C ARG A 12 -0.62 -7.72 10.56
N ARG A 13 -0.32 -7.44 11.83
CA ARG A 13 -0.89 -6.35 12.64
C ARG A 13 -0.19 -5.00 12.50
N ARG A 14 1.12 -4.94 12.23
CA ARG A 14 1.86 -3.65 12.32
C ARG A 14 1.36 -2.60 11.31
N SER A 15 1.20 -2.94 10.04
CA SER A 15 0.69 -2.02 9.01
C SER A 15 -0.83 -1.78 9.09
N ARG A 16 -1.60 -2.76 9.58
CA ARG A 16 -3.07 -2.71 9.71
C ARG A 16 -3.54 -1.73 10.79
N ASP A 17 -2.84 -1.72 11.93
CA ASP A 17 -3.17 -0.83 13.06
C ASP A 17 -2.51 0.57 12.90
N GLN A 18 -1.42 0.68 12.11
CA GLN A 18 -0.68 1.94 11.92
C GLN A 18 -1.25 2.91 10.89
N ALA A 19 -2.05 2.46 9.90
CA ALA A 19 -2.60 3.36 8.89
C ALA A 19 -3.39 4.54 9.51
N ARG A 20 -4.09 4.31 10.63
CA ARG A 20 -4.80 5.40 11.32
C ARG A 20 -3.86 6.35 12.08
N VAL A 21 -2.73 5.84 12.57
CA VAL A 21 -1.74 6.59 13.35
C VAL A 21 -0.84 7.43 12.44
N LEU A 22 -0.46 6.90 11.29
CA LEU A 22 0.40 7.57 10.30
C LEU A 22 -0.32 8.75 9.62
N LEU A 23 -1.66 8.75 9.54
CA LEU A 23 -2.42 9.89 9.01
C LEU A 23 -2.12 11.19 9.78
N HIS A 24 -1.82 11.10 11.08
CA HIS A 24 -1.51 12.30 11.88
C HIS A 24 -0.13 12.89 11.55
N GLN A 25 0.76 12.10 10.94
CA GLN A 25 2.12 12.50 10.59
C GLN A 25 2.35 12.68 9.09
N ALA A 26 1.43 12.19 8.24
CA ALA A 26 1.45 12.46 6.81
C ALA A 26 1.27 13.95 6.56
N THR A 27 2.05 14.52 5.64
CA THR A 27 1.98 15.93 5.28
C THR A 27 0.54 16.36 4.99
N PRO A 28 0.06 17.49 5.59
CA PRO A 28 -1.23 18.05 5.23
C PRO A 28 -1.25 18.40 3.74
N ALA A 29 -2.44 18.44 3.16
CA ALA A 29 -2.64 18.87 1.76
C ALA A 29 -1.89 20.21 1.53
N GLY A 30 -0.77 20.15 0.80
CA GLY A 30 0.08 21.32 0.52
C GLY A 30 1.60 21.13 0.71
N GLY A 31 2.07 20.08 1.40
CA GLY A 31 3.50 19.74 1.51
C GLY A 31 3.99 18.78 0.42
N PRO A 32 5.31 18.75 0.08
CA PRO A 32 5.85 17.74 -0.83
C PRO A 32 5.68 16.34 -0.23
N PRO A 33 5.40 15.31 -1.05
CA PRO A 33 5.23 13.95 -0.56
C PRO A 33 6.52 13.41 0.07
N ASP A 34 6.36 12.59 1.12
CA ASP A 34 7.45 11.96 1.86
C ASP A 34 7.26 10.44 1.98
N ALA A 35 8.25 9.78 2.60
CA ALA A 35 8.21 8.33 2.83
C ALA A 35 7.02 7.91 3.71
N VAL A 36 6.58 8.78 4.63
CA VAL A 36 5.47 8.50 5.54
C VAL A 36 4.15 8.40 4.76
N LEU A 37 3.94 9.30 3.80
CA LEU A 37 2.76 9.25 2.93
C LEU A 37 2.74 7.96 2.10
N VAL A 38 3.88 7.55 1.52
CA VAL A 38 3.99 6.30 0.77
C VAL A 38 3.57 5.09 1.63
N GLU A 39 4.17 4.95 2.80
CA GLU A 39 3.89 3.83 3.72
C GLU A 39 2.43 3.83 4.15
N TRP A 40 1.86 5.01 4.39
CA TRP A 40 0.44 5.14 4.70
C TRP A 40 -0.45 4.64 3.55
N VAL A 41 -0.19 5.07 2.30
CA VAL A 41 -0.96 4.63 1.13
C VAL A 41 -0.85 3.12 0.90
N GLU A 42 0.32 2.51 1.12
CA GLU A 42 0.50 1.05 1.06
C GLU A 42 -0.29 0.31 2.16
N GLY A 43 -0.36 0.88 3.36
CA GLY A 43 -1.20 0.39 4.43
C GLY A 43 -2.70 0.44 4.08
N VAL A 44 -3.14 1.57 3.50
CA VAL A 44 -4.53 1.76 3.08
C VAL A 44 -4.90 0.86 1.90
N SER A 45 -3.99 0.64 0.95
CA SER A 45 -4.23 -0.26 -0.18
C SER A 45 -4.45 -1.70 0.30
N THR A 46 -3.66 -2.14 1.28
CA THR A 46 -3.82 -3.45 1.95
C THR A 46 -5.19 -3.57 2.59
N LEU A 47 -5.63 -2.52 3.28
CA LEU A 47 -6.94 -2.46 3.91
C LEU A 47 -8.08 -2.51 2.89
N ALA A 48 -7.95 -1.80 1.76
CA ALA A 48 -8.92 -1.85 0.65
C ALA A 48 -9.04 -3.27 0.08
N VAL A 49 -7.91 -3.96 -0.14
CA VAL A 49 -7.90 -5.36 -0.58
C VAL A 49 -8.56 -6.28 0.45
N ASP A 50 -8.28 -6.09 1.74
CA ASP A 50 -8.89 -6.87 2.83
C ASP A 50 -10.41 -6.68 2.93
N ARG A 51 -10.93 -5.50 2.56
CA ARG A 51 -12.38 -5.22 2.48
C ARG A 51 -13.04 -5.62 1.16
N GLY A 52 -12.30 -6.20 0.22
CA GLY A 52 -12.82 -6.60 -1.09
C GLY A 52 -12.87 -5.47 -2.13
N HIS A 53 -12.44 -4.26 -1.79
CA HIS A 53 -12.23 -3.16 -2.74
C HIS A 53 -10.90 -3.34 -3.50
N VAL A 54 -10.72 -4.50 -4.12
CA VAL A 54 -9.41 -4.94 -4.62
C VAL A 54 -8.89 -4.05 -5.74
N GLU A 55 -9.78 -3.57 -6.61
CA GLU A 55 -9.41 -2.62 -7.68
C GLU A 55 -8.91 -1.29 -7.13
N VAL A 56 -9.57 -0.74 -6.11
CA VAL A 56 -9.10 0.48 -5.42
C VAL A 56 -7.74 0.22 -4.78
N GLY A 57 -7.57 -0.93 -4.12
CA GLY A 57 -6.27 -1.33 -3.58
C GLY A 57 -5.17 -1.38 -4.64
N ALA A 58 -5.44 -1.94 -5.82
CA ALA A 58 -4.46 -1.97 -6.91
C ALA A 58 -4.13 -0.59 -7.48
N ARG A 59 -5.11 0.32 -7.58
CA ARG A 59 -4.87 1.71 -7.97
C ARG A 59 -3.98 2.42 -6.94
N LEU A 60 -4.28 2.28 -5.65
CA LEU A 60 -3.47 2.86 -4.59
C LEU A 60 -2.04 2.28 -4.55
N LEU A 61 -1.86 0.99 -4.84
CA LEU A 61 -0.53 0.38 -5.00
C LEU A 61 0.25 0.95 -6.19
N GLY A 62 -0.43 1.20 -7.31
CA GLY A 62 0.16 1.89 -8.46
C GLY A 62 0.62 3.31 -8.12
N ALA A 63 -0.23 4.07 -7.41
CA ALA A 63 0.08 5.43 -6.98
C ALA A 63 1.26 5.48 -6.00
N ALA A 64 1.28 4.58 -5.02
CA ALA A 64 2.39 4.47 -4.07
C ALA A 64 3.73 4.13 -4.76
N ALA A 65 3.71 3.27 -5.78
CA ALA A 65 4.90 2.94 -6.56
C ALA A 65 5.44 4.14 -7.34
N GLU A 66 4.57 4.94 -7.96
CA GLU A 66 4.98 6.19 -8.62
C GLU A 66 5.52 7.19 -7.61
N LEU A 67 4.87 7.32 -6.45
CA LEU A 67 5.30 8.22 -5.39
C LEU A 67 6.68 7.86 -4.86
N ARG A 68 6.97 6.57 -4.65
CA ARG A 68 8.33 6.09 -4.29
C ARG A 68 9.36 6.46 -5.34
N SER A 69 9.02 6.29 -6.61
CA SER A 69 9.89 6.62 -7.73
C SER A 69 10.22 8.11 -7.76
N SER A 70 9.21 8.97 -7.54
CA SER A 70 9.39 10.43 -7.59
C SER A 70 10.20 11.00 -6.41
N ILE A 71 10.06 10.43 -5.21
CA ILE A 71 10.82 10.86 -4.02
C ILE A 71 12.17 10.13 -3.86
N GLY A 72 12.44 9.11 -4.68
CA GLY A 72 13.69 8.35 -4.65
C GLY A 72 13.88 7.46 -3.42
N VAL A 73 12.80 7.09 -2.73
CA VAL A 73 12.87 6.30 -1.49
C VAL A 73 12.60 4.81 -1.77
N PRO A 74 13.60 3.94 -1.60
CA PRO A 74 13.42 2.50 -1.81
C PRO A 74 12.57 1.85 -0.72
N ILE A 75 12.00 0.68 -1.01
CA ILE A 75 11.33 -0.16 0.01
C ILE A 75 12.40 -0.70 0.97
N PRO A 76 12.27 -0.47 2.30
CA PRO A 76 13.17 -1.03 3.30
C PRO A 76 13.27 -2.55 3.17
N VAL A 77 14.49 -3.09 3.33
CA VAL A 77 14.74 -4.54 3.16
C VAL A 77 13.85 -5.39 4.08
N ALA A 78 13.58 -4.91 5.29
CA ALA A 78 12.72 -5.59 6.26
C ALA A 78 11.25 -5.68 5.83
N GLU A 79 10.79 -4.79 4.95
CA GLU A 79 9.38 -4.68 4.54
C GLU A 79 9.11 -5.29 3.16
N ARG A 80 10.16 -5.46 2.35
CA ARG A 80 10.08 -5.95 0.97
C ARG A 80 9.28 -7.24 0.83
N ALA A 81 9.52 -8.22 1.71
CA ALA A 81 8.77 -9.48 1.68
C ALA A 81 7.26 -9.29 1.94
N GLY A 82 6.88 -8.39 2.85
CA GLY A 82 5.48 -8.07 3.11
C GLY A 82 4.85 -7.34 1.93
N HIS A 83 5.56 -6.36 1.35
CA HIS A 83 5.13 -5.64 0.16
C HIS A 83 4.88 -6.58 -1.03
N ASP A 84 5.81 -7.49 -1.33
CA ASP A 84 5.70 -8.44 -2.44
C ASP A 84 4.53 -9.42 -2.25
N ASP A 85 4.29 -9.88 -1.02
CA ASP A 85 3.13 -10.72 -0.66
C ASP A 85 1.81 -9.96 -0.90
N HIS A 86 1.76 -8.67 -0.55
CA HIS A 86 0.58 -7.82 -0.78
C HIS A 86 0.30 -7.64 -2.27
N LEU A 87 1.33 -7.31 -3.07
CA LEU A 87 1.21 -7.22 -4.53
C LEU A 87 0.71 -8.53 -5.14
N THR A 88 1.31 -9.65 -4.72
CA THR A 88 0.96 -10.99 -5.22
C THR A 88 -0.50 -11.33 -4.92
N ARG A 89 -0.97 -11.04 -3.71
CA ARG A 89 -2.36 -11.30 -3.33
C ARG A 89 -3.34 -10.44 -4.12
N ALA A 90 -3.09 -9.14 -4.24
CA ALA A 90 -3.98 -8.25 -4.96
C ALA A 90 -4.06 -8.61 -6.45
N ARG A 91 -2.91 -8.92 -7.08
CA ARG A 91 -2.84 -9.42 -8.46
C ARG A 91 -3.58 -10.74 -8.65
N ARG A 92 -3.47 -11.67 -7.69
CA ARG A 92 -4.18 -12.96 -7.76
C ARG A 92 -5.70 -12.78 -7.70
N VAL A 93 -6.20 -11.83 -6.90
CA VAL A 93 -7.64 -11.61 -6.75
C VAL A 93 -8.25 -10.86 -7.95
N LEU A 94 -7.56 -9.84 -8.47
CA LEU A 94 -8.00 -9.10 -9.66
C LEU A 94 -7.82 -9.87 -10.97
N GLY A 95 -6.84 -10.78 -11.01
CA GLY A 95 -6.35 -11.34 -12.25
C GLY A 95 -5.41 -10.39 -12.99
N GLN A 96 -4.61 -10.96 -13.89
CA GLN A 96 -3.48 -10.30 -14.53
C GLN A 96 -3.84 -9.01 -15.27
N HIS A 97 -4.92 -9.03 -16.06
CA HIS A 97 -5.29 -7.93 -16.93
C HIS A 97 -5.87 -6.75 -16.13
N ALA A 98 -6.83 -7.02 -15.25
CA ALA A 98 -7.41 -5.98 -14.39
C ALA A 98 -6.37 -5.39 -13.43
N TRP A 99 -5.43 -6.21 -12.94
CA TRP A 99 -4.28 -5.73 -12.17
C TRP A 99 -3.42 -4.75 -12.96
N ALA A 100 -3.04 -5.09 -14.20
CA ALA A 100 -2.22 -4.23 -15.04
C ALA A 100 -2.91 -2.89 -15.33
N ALA A 101 -4.21 -2.92 -15.65
CA ALA A 101 -5.01 -1.72 -15.90
C ALA A 101 -5.14 -0.85 -14.63
N ALA A 102 -5.51 -1.44 -13.49
CA ALA A 102 -5.70 -0.71 -12.25
C ALA A 102 -4.39 -0.09 -11.72
N THR A 103 -3.28 -0.83 -11.77
CA THR A 103 -1.97 -0.30 -11.36
C THR A 103 -1.45 0.78 -12.30
N ALA A 104 -1.72 0.68 -13.62
CA ALA A 104 -1.40 1.73 -14.57
C ALA A 104 -2.22 3.01 -14.31
N ALA A 105 -3.53 2.87 -14.08
CA ALA A 105 -4.38 4.00 -13.70
C ALA A 105 -3.90 4.65 -12.39
N GLY A 106 -3.47 3.83 -11.43
CA GLY A 106 -2.87 4.29 -10.18
C GLY A 106 -1.59 5.10 -10.36
N ARG A 107 -0.67 4.67 -11.23
CA ARG A 107 0.58 5.41 -11.51
C ARG A 107 0.34 6.79 -12.13
N SER A 108 -0.76 6.96 -12.86
CA SER A 108 -1.14 8.25 -13.45
C SER A 108 -2.04 9.10 -12.55
N MET A 109 -2.34 8.63 -11.33
CA MET A 109 -3.27 9.28 -10.40
C MET A 109 -2.65 10.54 -9.78
N ALA A 110 -3.42 11.63 -9.73
CA ALA A 110 -3.00 12.84 -9.03
C ALA A 110 -2.95 12.64 -7.50
N LEU A 111 -2.10 13.41 -6.82
CA LEU A 111 -1.92 13.34 -5.37
C LEU A 111 -3.26 13.55 -4.63
N GLU A 112 -4.06 14.51 -5.05
CA GLU A 112 -5.36 14.82 -4.46
C GLU A 112 -6.35 13.65 -4.60
N GLU A 113 -6.36 12.98 -5.76
CA GLU A 113 -7.21 11.82 -6.01
C GLU A 113 -6.78 10.63 -5.15
N MET A 114 -5.47 10.37 -5.08
CA MET A 114 -4.90 9.33 -4.22
C MET A 114 -5.28 9.54 -2.75
N LEU A 115 -5.18 10.77 -2.24
CA LEU A 115 -5.57 11.12 -0.87
C LEU A 115 -7.08 10.95 -0.67
N GLY A 116 -7.91 11.34 -1.64
CA GLY A 116 -9.36 11.15 -1.60
C GLY A 116 -9.75 9.68 -1.53
N CYS A 117 -9.23 8.85 -2.45
CA CYS A 117 -9.45 7.41 -2.46
C CYS A 117 -8.98 6.75 -1.16
N SER A 118 -7.80 7.12 -0.67
CA SER A 118 -7.24 6.54 0.55
C SER A 118 -8.06 6.90 1.80
N ARG A 119 -8.51 8.16 1.92
CA ARG A 119 -9.37 8.61 3.02
C ARG A 119 -10.70 7.86 3.06
N ALA A 120 -11.31 7.60 1.89
CA ALA A 120 -12.55 6.83 1.80
C ALA A 120 -12.40 5.39 2.35
N GLN A 121 -11.20 4.83 2.32
CA GLN A 121 -10.95 3.49 2.86
C GLN A 121 -10.69 3.48 4.37
N VAL A 122 -10.32 4.59 5.00
CA VAL A 122 -10.07 4.62 6.47
C VAL A 122 -11.27 5.16 7.27
N ALA A 123 -12.33 5.58 6.58
CA ALA A 123 -13.61 5.94 7.21
C ALA A 123 -14.23 4.72 7.94
N PRO A 124 -14.93 4.94 9.06
CA PRO A 124 -15.55 3.89 9.87
C PRO A 124 -16.67 3.15 9.15
#